data_AF-A0A0B2A6A6-F1
#
_entry.id   AF-A0A0B2A6A6-F1
#
_cell.length_a   1.000
_cell.length_b   1.000
_cell.length_c   1.000
_cell.angle_alpha   90.00
_cell.angle_beta   90.00
_cell.angle_gamma   90.00
#
_symmetry.space_group_name_H-M   'P 1'
#
loop_
_entity.id
_entity.type
_entity.pdbx_description
1 polymer ?
#
loop_
_entity_poly.entity_id
_entity_poly.type
_entity_poly.pdbx_seq_one_letter_code
_entity_poly.pdbx_strand_id
1 'polypeptide(L)'
;MITPSQVAESLSIDVDEVIALIMEGRLRGARVGSPPQWRIDEASVVEYLDEQIEEARQIALWNQSNAASFPEVWGAGFTSHGV
;
A
#
# COMPACT_ATOMS: atom_id res chain seq x y z
N MET A 1 10.08 3.13 -20.85
CA MET A 1 10.74 2.05 -20.06
C MET A 1 11.84 2.66 -19.22
N ILE A 2 11.80 2.41 -17.92
CA ILE A 2 12.67 3.03 -16.92
C ILE A 2 13.51 1.98 -16.21
N THR A 3 14.59 2.40 -15.53
CA THR A 3 15.48 1.50 -14.80
C THR A 3 14.94 1.25 -13.38
N PRO A 4 15.32 0.12 -12.74
CA PRO A 4 15.00 -0.12 -11.34
C PRO A 4 15.47 1.00 -10.40
N SER A 5 16.66 1.56 -10.65
CA SER A 5 17.17 2.70 -9.87
C SER A 5 16.29 3.94 -9.99
N GLN A 6 15.75 4.23 -11.17
CA GLN A 6 14.88 5.39 -11.36
C GLN A 6 13.52 5.20 -10.67
N VAL A 7 13.00 3.96 -10.64
CA VAL A 7 11.78 3.63 -9.89
C VAL A 7 12.02 3.72 -8.39
N ALA A 8 13.15 3.19 -7.91
CA ALA A 8 13.58 3.25 -6.51
C ALA A 8 13.60 4.69 -5.99
N GLU A 9 14.24 5.59 -6.73
CA GLU A 9 14.26 7.03 -6.41
C GLU A 9 12.86 7.63 -6.37
N SER A 10 12.00 7.28 -7.33
CA SER A 10 10.64 7.83 -7.43
C SER A 10 9.73 7.36 -6.28
N LEU A 11 9.90 6.12 -5.85
CA LEU A 11 9.13 5.50 -4.77
C LEU A 11 9.78 5.68 -3.39
N SER A 12 11.00 6.23 -3.33
CA SER A 12 11.81 6.32 -2.11
C SER A 12 11.99 4.95 -1.40
N ILE A 13 12.25 3.91 -2.18
CA ILE A 13 12.54 2.53 -1.71
C ILE A 13 13.87 2.03 -2.26
N ASP A 14 14.36 0.92 -1.74
CA ASP A 14 15.60 0.31 -2.24
C ASP A 14 15.42 -0.34 -3.61
N VAL A 15 16.50 -0.41 -4.40
CA VAL A 15 16.49 -1.09 -5.70
C VAL A 15 16.12 -2.57 -5.56
N ASP A 16 16.59 -3.24 -4.50
CA ASP A 16 16.24 -4.63 -4.23
C ASP A 16 14.74 -4.81 -3.96
N GLU A 17 14.09 -3.81 -3.36
CA GLU A 17 12.65 -3.80 -3.13
C GLU A 17 11.88 -3.63 -4.46
N VAL A 18 12.36 -2.78 -5.37
CA VAL A 18 11.82 -2.71 -6.73
C VAL A 18 11.93 -4.07 -7.44
N ILE A 19 13.06 -4.76 -7.29
CA ILE A 19 13.22 -6.10 -7.88
C ILE A 19 12.25 -7.10 -7.23
N ALA A 20 12.05 -7.03 -5.92
CA ALA A 20 11.08 -7.87 -5.22
C ALA A 20 9.65 -7.64 -5.76
N LEU A 21 9.24 -6.39 -5.98
CA LEU A 21 7.94 -6.06 -6.57
C LEU A 21 7.75 -6.64 -7.98
N ILE A 22 8.82 -6.67 -8.79
CA ILE A 22 8.78 -7.33 -10.10
C ILE A 22 8.61 -8.85 -9.94
N MET A 23 9.31 -9.45 -8.98
CA MET A 23 9.25 -10.89 -8.73
C MET A 23 7.91 -11.32 -8.12
N GLU A 24 7.27 -10.45 -7.35
CA GLU A 24 5.92 -10.64 -6.82
C GLU A 24 4.83 -10.44 -7.90
N GLY A 25 5.19 -9.90 -9.07
CA GLY A 25 4.25 -9.61 -10.15
C GLY A 25 3.47 -8.32 -9.96
N ARG A 26 3.85 -7.50 -8.97
CA ARG A 26 3.24 -6.19 -8.70
C ARG A 26 3.75 -5.10 -9.66
N LEU A 27 4.96 -5.26 -10.19
CA LEU A 27 5.50 -4.41 -11.24
C LEU A 27 5.82 -5.22 -12.50
N ARG A 28 5.43 -4.71 -13.66
CA ARG A 28 5.79 -5.30 -14.95
C ARG A 28 7.23 -4.93 -15.32
N GLY A 29 8.12 -5.92 -15.24
CA GLY A 29 9.54 -5.79 -15.59
C GLY A 29 10.03 -6.89 -16.51
N ALA A 30 10.99 -6.57 -17.37
CA ALA A 30 11.66 -7.52 -18.27
C ALA A 30 13.18 -7.31 -18.28
N ARG A 31 13.94 -8.39 -18.45
CA ARG A 31 15.39 -8.33 -18.68
C ARG A 31 15.64 -8.21 -20.18
N VAL A 32 16.26 -7.12 -20.61
CA VAL A 32 16.56 -6.84 -22.03
C VAL A 32 18.02 -6.44 -22.22
N GLY A 33 18.56 -6.71 -23.41
CA GLY A 33 19.94 -6.39 -23.78
C GLY A 33 20.97 -7.46 -23.44
N SER A 34 22.24 -7.16 -23.73
CA SER A 34 23.40 -7.99 -23.42
C SER A 34 24.54 -7.11 -22.87
N PRO A 35 24.89 -7.21 -21.57
CA PRO A 35 24.29 -8.10 -20.57
C PRO A 35 22.83 -7.74 -20.25
N PRO A 36 22.02 -8.69 -19.77
CA PRO A 36 20.61 -8.46 -19.47
C PRO A 36 20.45 -7.43 -18.35
N GLN A 37 19.70 -6.36 -18.65
CA GLN A 37 19.35 -5.31 -17.69
C GLN A 37 17.84 -5.27 -17.50
N TRP A 38 17.40 -5.09 -16.26
CA TRP A 38 16.00 -4.88 -15.95
C TRP A 38 15.49 -3.56 -16.54
N ARG A 39 14.32 -3.64 -17.18
CA ARG A 39 13.52 -2.51 -17.64
C ARG A 39 12.11 -2.67 -17.15
N ILE A 40 11.56 -1.58 -16.62
CA ILE A 40 10.24 -1.55 -16.00
C ILE A 40 9.32 -0.74 -16.92
N ASP A 41 8.10 -1.24 -17.07
CA ASP A 41 7.01 -0.51 -17.71
C ASP A 41 6.55 0.61 -16.77
N GLU A 42 6.63 1.85 -17.25
CA GLU A 42 6.28 3.03 -16.48
C GLU A 42 4.78 3.09 -16.16
N ALA A 43 3.93 2.60 -17.07
CA ALA A 43 2.49 2.52 -16.83
C ALA A 43 2.17 1.59 -15.65
N SER A 44 2.93 0.49 -15.50
CA SER A 44 2.77 -0.43 -14.38
C SER A 44 3.13 0.19 -13.04
N VAL A 45 4.07 1.15 -13.01
CA VAL A 45 4.43 1.88 -11.78
C VAL A 45 3.32 2.85 -11.39
N VAL A 46 2.70 3.51 -12.36
CA VAL A 46 1.55 4.40 -12.12
C VAL A 46 0.35 3.59 -11.61
N GLU A 47 0.03 2.46 -12.26
CA GLU A 47 -1.03 1.55 -11.81
C GLU A 47 -0.80 1.06 -10.38
N TYR A 48 0.44 0.65 -10.06
CA TYR A 48 0.82 0.26 -8.70
C TYR A 48 0.56 1.37 -7.68
N LEU A 49 0.92 2.62 -8.01
CA LEU A 49 0.70 3.76 -7.13
C LEU A 49 -0.80 4.05 -6.91
N ASP A 50 -1.61 3.95 -7.97
CA ASP A 50 -3.06 4.12 -7.87
C ASP A 50 -3.69 3.06 -6.95
N GLU A 51 -3.24 1.81 -7.05
CA GLU A 51 -3.67 0.73 -6.15
C GLU A 51 -3.29 1.03 -4.69
N GLN A 52 -2.05 1.47 -4.43
CA GLN A 52 -1.60 1.83 -3.08
C GLN A 52 -2.37 3.02 -2.48
N ILE A 53 -2.69 4.03 -3.30
CA ILE A 53 -3.49 5.19 -2.86
C ILE A 53 -4.91 4.76 -2.48
N GLU A 54 -5.50 3.84 -3.24
CA GLU A 54 -6.84 3.33 -2.93
C GLU A 54 -6.84 2.47 -1.66
N GLU A 55 -5.83 1.62 -1.44
CA GLU A 55 -5.65 0.90 -0.17
C GLU A 55 -5.52 1.87 1.02
N ALA A 56 -4.71 2.92 0.89
CA ALA A 56 -4.55 3.93 1.93
C ALA A 56 -5.87 4.68 2.22
N ARG A 57 -6.65 4.97 1.17
CA ARG A 57 -7.99 5.57 1.28
C ARG A 57 -8.94 4.65 2.04
N GLN A 58 -8.96 3.36 1.73
CA GLN A 58 -9.82 2.38 2.40
C GLN A 58 -9.47 2.25 3.90
N ILE A 59 -8.19 2.21 4.25
CA ILE A 59 -7.73 2.19 5.65
C ILE A 59 -8.13 3.47 6.39
N ALA A 60 -8.00 4.64 5.76
CA ALA A 60 -8.39 5.91 6.37
C ALA A 60 -9.91 5.99 6.63
N LEU A 61 -10.73 5.46 5.72
CA LEU A 61 -12.19 5.37 5.88
C LEU A 61 -12.60 4.37 6.97
N TRP A 62 -11.91 3.22 7.04
CA TRP A 62 -12.11 2.23 8.10
C TRP A 62 -11.75 2.79 9.48
N ASN A 63 -10.62 3.52 9.60
CA ASN A 63 -10.20 4.12 10.86
C ASN A 63 -11.20 5.19 11.37
N GLN A 64 -11.70 6.06 10.47
CA GLN A 64 -12.74 7.04 10.83
C GLN A 64 -14.08 6.38 11.21
N SER A 65 -14.46 5.28 10.54
CA SER A 65 -15.69 4.54 10.86
C SER A 65 -15.62 3.83 12.22
N ASN A 66 -14.44 3.36 12.62
CA ASN A 66 -14.18 2.72 13.92
C ASN A 66 -14.12 3.75 15.07
N ALA A 67 -13.78 5.02 14.80
CA ALA A 67 -13.87 6.09 15.79
C ALA A 67 -15.32 6.58 16.01
N ALA A 68 -16.21 6.40 15.02
CA ALA A 68 -17.61 6.83 15.06
C ALA A 68 -18.59 5.73 15.55
N SER A 69 -18.16 4.47 15.59
CA SER A 69 -18.91 3.35 16.16
C SER A 69 -18.09 2.87 17.36
N PHE A 70 -18.37 3.17 18.64
CA PHE A 70 -19.51 2.69 19.43
C PHE A 70 -19.62 3.47 20.78
N PRO A 71 -20.70 4.23 21.01
CA PRO A 71 -21.00 4.80 22.34
C PRO A 71 -21.93 4.00 23.26
N GLU A 72 -22.26 2.71 23.01
CA GLU A 72 -23.37 2.05 23.75
C GLU A 72 -22.97 0.90 24.70
N VAL A 73 -21.74 0.36 24.66
CA VAL A 73 -21.40 -0.85 25.44
C VAL A 73 -20.90 -0.56 26.87
N TRP A 74 -20.73 0.71 27.26
CA TRP A 74 -20.31 1.07 28.63
C TRP A 74 -21.42 1.75 29.46
N GLY A 75 -22.69 1.52 29.12
CA GLY A 75 -23.81 2.29 29.64
C GLY A 75 -24.98 1.51 30.22
N ALA A 76 -24.79 0.39 30.94
CA ALA A 76 -25.84 -0.17 31.81
C ALA A 76 -25.28 -1.20 32.80
N GLY A 77 -24.58 -0.75 33.83
CA GLY A 77 -24.08 -1.65 34.87
C GLY A 77 -23.68 -0.99 36.17
N PHE A 78 -24.16 0.21 36.47
CA PHE A 78 -23.95 0.79 37.78
C PHE A 78 -25.09 1.73 38.16
N THR A 79 -26.19 1.17 38.68
CA THR A 79 -26.96 1.69 39.82
C THR A 79 -28.11 0.74 40.14
N SER A 80 -28.00 -0.03 41.21
CA SER A 80 -29.15 -0.27 42.08
C SER A 80 -28.80 0.24 43.46
N HIS A 81 -29.43 1.36 43.78
CA HIS A 81 -29.56 1.98 45.07
C HIS A 81 -30.18 1.00 46.08
N GLY A 82 -29.75 1.06 47.34
CA GLY A 82 -30.30 0.24 48.41
C GLY A 82 -31.70 0.69 48.84
N VAL A 83 -32.48 -0.27 49.34
CA VAL A 83 -33.43 -0.16 50.47
C VAL A 83 -33.46 -1.50 51.20
#